data_AF-A0AA88Y0B4-F1
#
_entry.id   AF-A0AA88Y0B4-F1
#
_cell.length_a   1.000
_cell.length_b   1.000
_cell.length_c   1.000
_cell.angle_alpha   90.00
_cell.angle_beta   90.00
_cell.angle_gamma   90.00
#
_symmetry.space_group_name_H-M   'P 1'
#
loop_
_entity.id
_entity.type
_entity.pdbx_description
1 polymer ?
#
loop_
_entity_poly.entity_id
_entity_poly.type
_entity_poly.pdbx_seq_one_letter_code
_entity_poly.pdbx_strand_id
1 'polypeptide(L)'
;MYLNNIFHGDYLDYTCTDFAAFSSQPNFAASLHILKVEIGGDAQSTDSQSFMDQRGFQKVKIVASDSKWSIVSDIKKDTKLAGAVDYIGVHYPGTNSPSDAKAVGKQLWSSEDYSTFNDNVGAGCWARILNQNYVNGLMTSTISWNLIASYYEALPYTRNGLMTADTPWSGFYRVESPIWMTAHTTQFVWPGWTYFAHDKGVYKLKKGGSMVSFLCPMKKDLTIIIETLSHDHSVCIRPPLPPYTVEKQDITIQLKGYFANLTSINVWYSKLGFGNDSSTLFKKMTPLKVTDGKVSLSVGVDEVYTLTTQDGGNKGVYPEPPADKAFPLPYKDNFEDYAEHAEPNNFAQQIGAFEVVQTNDVRKKVLLQKVLEYPCSWCEAEKAEKALNIIGNYQWREVHITVDFMIPPINGTTGVFVAGRIDKGGCVSWEAKGIFLYIFPKTKSCILANDLARTQVIYQGQVSNVTMGWNTVDLLLKKDYAVGVVNGEFLFNVSVPSQPANGFVGLGTDSFGLANFDNFAINPSSQGETMLNSLSRVNTLSSRNKNRSSDTLYFKPGL
;
A
#
# COMPACT_ATOMS: atom_id res chain seq x y z
N MET A 1 -4.03 6.95 11.77
CA MET A 1 -4.22 6.74 10.32
C MET A 1 -3.41 7.84 9.63
N TYR A 2 -2.43 7.46 8.82
CA TYR A 2 -1.62 8.41 8.03
C TYR A 2 -2.27 8.54 6.66
N LEU A 3 -2.61 9.75 6.24
CA LEU A 3 -3.14 10.04 4.91
C LEU A 3 -2.11 10.92 4.20
N ASN A 4 -1.38 10.36 3.24
CA ASN A 4 -0.53 11.13 2.33
C ASN A 4 -1.42 11.71 1.22
N ASN A 5 -1.59 13.02 1.18
CA ASN A 5 -2.06 13.75 0.00
C ASN A 5 -0.97 14.77 -0.40
N ILE A 6 -0.89 15.17 -1.67
CA ILE A 6 0.01 16.22 -2.16
C ILE A 6 -0.82 17.21 -2.95
N PHE A 7 -0.55 18.51 -2.76
CA PHE A 7 -1.10 19.59 -3.57
C PHE A 7 0.01 20.20 -4.44
N HIS A 8 -0.12 20.15 -5.76
CA HIS A 8 0.80 20.82 -6.70
C HIS A 8 0.32 22.24 -7.02
N GLY A 9 1.27 23.18 -7.06
CA GLY A 9 1.07 24.64 -7.04
C GLY A 9 0.58 25.32 -8.32
N ASP A 10 -0.11 24.63 -9.23
CA ASP A 10 -0.58 25.25 -10.49
C ASP A 10 -2.10 25.48 -10.59
N TYR A 11 -2.87 25.20 -9.53
CA TYR A 11 -4.28 25.58 -9.45
C TYR A 11 -4.59 26.25 -8.11
N LEU A 12 -4.37 27.57 -8.09
CA LEU A 12 -4.98 28.48 -7.12
C LEU A 12 -6.51 28.39 -7.31
N ASP A 13 -7.22 27.75 -6.39
CA ASP A 13 -8.44 28.33 -5.78
C ASP A 13 -9.35 27.37 -4.98
N TYR A 14 -9.17 26.03 -4.97
CA TYR A 14 -10.22 25.16 -4.38
C TYR A 14 -9.83 23.98 -3.47
N THR A 15 -8.56 23.62 -3.25
CA THR A 15 -8.24 22.24 -2.81
C THR A 15 -7.80 22.04 -1.35
N CYS A 16 -7.30 23.06 -0.63
CA CYS A 16 -6.98 22.93 0.81
C CYS A 16 -8.23 22.92 1.71
N THR A 17 -9.35 23.50 1.26
CA THR A 17 -10.59 23.63 2.03
C THR A 17 -11.35 22.32 2.25
N ASP A 18 -11.18 21.33 1.36
CA ASP A 18 -12.02 20.13 1.34
C ASP A 18 -11.53 19.03 2.29
N PHE A 19 -10.21 18.90 2.53
CA PHE A 19 -9.66 17.88 3.43
C PHE A 19 -10.00 18.15 4.91
N ALA A 20 -9.88 19.40 5.34
CA ALA A 20 -10.25 19.81 6.69
C ALA A 20 -11.78 19.86 6.89
N ALA A 21 -12.57 19.97 5.81
CA ALA A 21 -14.01 19.74 5.84
C ALA A 21 -14.36 18.24 6.00
N PHE A 22 -13.65 17.34 5.31
CA PHE A 22 -13.85 15.89 5.42
C PHE A 22 -13.54 15.34 6.82
N SER A 23 -12.43 15.78 7.44
CA SER A 23 -12.06 15.38 8.80
C SER A 23 -12.98 15.92 9.91
N SER A 24 -13.91 16.83 9.58
CA SER A 24 -14.89 17.41 10.50
C SER A 24 -16.24 16.70 10.52
N GLN A 25 -16.42 15.62 9.73
CA GLN A 25 -17.69 14.87 9.73
C GLN A 25 -17.91 14.09 11.05
N PRO A 26 -19.16 14.07 11.57
CA PRO A 26 -19.49 13.28 12.75
C PRO A 26 -19.20 11.79 12.46
N ASN A 27 -18.49 11.13 13.38
CA ASN A 27 -17.92 9.77 13.32
C ASN A 27 -16.47 9.63 12.83
N PHE A 28 -15.82 10.69 12.32
CA PHE A 28 -14.36 10.72 12.14
C PHE A 28 -13.68 11.34 13.37
N ALA A 29 -13.77 10.66 14.52
CA ALA A 29 -12.97 11.01 15.69
C ALA A 29 -11.52 10.54 15.52
N ALA A 30 -10.82 11.08 14.53
CA ALA A 30 -9.37 11.05 14.61
C ALA A 30 -8.99 11.99 15.75
N SER A 31 -8.33 11.47 16.79
CA SER A 31 -7.47 12.30 17.64
C SER A 31 -6.28 12.75 16.77
N LEU A 32 -6.55 13.60 15.77
CA LEU A 32 -5.57 14.11 14.86
C LEU A 32 -4.71 15.07 15.68
N HIS A 33 -3.54 14.62 16.11
CA HIS A 33 -2.57 15.46 16.80
C HIS A 33 -1.55 16.05 15.82
N ILE A 34 -1.38 15.44 14.65
CA ILE A 34 -0.36 15.79 13.66
C ILE A 34 -0.99 15.71 12.27
N LEU A 35 -0.88 16.79 11.50
CA LEU A 35 -1.14 16.83 10.07
C LEU A 35 0.21 16.74 9.35
N LYS A 36 0.36 15.67 8.55
CA LYS A 36 1.55 15.32 7.81
C LYS A 36 1.13 15.08 6.36
N VAL A 37 1.49 15.99 5.47
CA VAL A 37 1.03 16.02 4.07
C VAL A 37 2.23 16.56 3.28
N GLU A 38 2.49 16.06 2.07
CA GLU A 38 3.54 16.65 1.21
C GLU A 38 3.00 17.95 0.60
N ILE A 39 2.69 18.90 1.47
CA ILE A 39 2.30 20.26 1.10
C ILE A 39 3.59 20.94 0.69
N GLY A 40 3.58 21.62 -0.46
CA GLY A 40 4.67 22.50 -0.84
C GLY A 40 5.05 23.43 0.31
N GLY A 41 6.32 23.81 0.40
CA GLY A 41 6.85 24.65 1.47
C GLY A 41 6.40 26.11 1.46
N ASP A 42 5.25 26.43 0.89
CA ASP A 42 4.80 27.78 0.54
C ASP A 42 3.49 28.18 1.27
N ALA A 43 2.74 29.13 0.70
CA ALA A 43 1.51 29.71 1.24
C ALA A 43 0.49 28.66 1.73
N GLN A 44 0.51 27.45 1.17
CA GLN A 44 -0.38 26.36 1.56
C GLN A 44 -0.21 25.93 3.03
N SER A 45 1.02 25.95 3.57
CA SER A 45 1.26 25.60 4.98
C SER A 45 0.74 26.68 5.94
N THR A 46 0.88 27.96 5.58
CA THR A 46 0.40 29.08 6.39
C THR A 46 -1.12 29.21 6.36
N ASP A 47 -1.74 29.00 5.19
CA ASP A 47 -3.18 29.04 5.03
C ASP A 47 -3.85 27.85 5.73
N SER A 48 -3.22 26.67 5.68
CA SER A 48 -3.65 25.48 6.42
C SER A 48 -3.71 25.73 7.92
N GLN A 49 -2.67 26.31 8.53
CA GLN A 49 -2.67 26.59 9.98
C GLN A 49 -3.81 27.56 10.37
N SER A 50 -3.96 28.67 9.62
CA SER A 50 -5.01 29.66 9.86
C SER A 50 -6.42 29.03 9.75
N PHE A 51 -6.64 28.18 8.75
CA PHE A 51 -7.91 27.48 8.57
C PHE A 51 -8.18 26.49 9.71
N MET A 52 -7.18 25.71 10.11
CA MET A 52 -7.30 24.75 11.21
C MET A 52 -7.63 25.45 12.52
N ASP A 53 -7.01 26.60 12.79
CA ASP A 53 -7.29 27.39 13.99
C ASP A 53 -8.73 27.94 14.00
N GLN A 54 -9.22 28.41 12.85
CA GLN A 54 -10.61 28.87 12.70
C GLN A 54 -11.63 27.74 12.92
N ARG A 55 -11.25 26.49 12.66
CA ARG A 55 -12.09 25.30 12.83
C ARG A 55 -11.97 24.64 14.21
N GLY A 56 -11.20 25.21 15.14
CA GLY A 56 -11.05 24.67 16.49
C GLY A 56 -9.96 23.59 16.64
N PHE A 57 -9.06 23.47 15.67
CA PHE A 57 -8.00 22.47 15.65
C PHE A 57 -6.63 23.02 16.05
N GLN A 58 -6.58 24.00 16.97
CA GLN A 58 -5.32 24.69 17.35
C GLN A 58 -4.25 23.77 17.98
N LYS A 59 -4.62 22.55 18.35
CA LYS A 59 -3.71 21.54 18.92
C LYS A 59 -3.02 20.67 17.86
N VAL A 60 -3.49 20.73 16.60
CA VAL A 60 -2.89 19.97 15.50
C VAL A 60 -1.54 20.58 15.14
N LYS A 61 -0.54 19.73 14.95
CA LYS A 61 0.82 20.12 14.59
C LYS A 61 1.10 19.86 13.11
N ILE A 62 1.83 20.75 12.45
CA ILE A 62 2.17 20.64 11.02
C ILE A 62 3.58 20.08 10.85
N VAL A 63 3.68 18.97 10.11
CA VAL A 63 4.95 18.45 9.58
C VAL A 63 5.08 18.90 8.13
N ALA A 64 6.19 19.55 7.79
CA ALA A 64 6.47 19.98 6.42
C ALA A 64 7.92 19.66 6.00
N SER A 65 8.21 19.45 4.72
CA SER A 65 7.29 19.36 3.57
C SER A 65 7.09 17.92 3.11
N ASP A 66 7.52 16.94 3.92
CA ASP A 66 7.51 15.51 3.55
C ASP A 66 8.19 15.25 2.20
N SER A 67 9.34 15.88 2.00
CA SER A 67 10.11 15.80 0.78
C SER A 67 11.61 15.85 1.11
N LYS A 68 12.36 16.75 0.49
CA LYS A 68 13.79 16.99 0.77
C LYS A 68 13.97 18.18 1.72
N TRP A 69 15.23 18.47 2.05
CA TRP A 69 15.61 19.52 3.02
C TRP A 69 15.39 20.97 2.53
N SER A 70 14.83 21.19 1.34
CA SER A 70 14.67 22.53 0.75
C SER A 70 13.84 23.48 1.62
N ILE A 71 12.82 22.96 2.32
CA ILE A 71 11.95 23.69 3.26
C ILE A 71 12.72 24.49 4.33
N VAL A 72 13.93 24.04 4.68
CA VAL A 72 14.79 24.73 5.66
C VAL A 72 15.14 26.14 5.19
N SER A 73 15.38 26.32 3.88
CA SER A 73 15.69 27.62 3.28
C SER A 73 14.48 28.56 3.35
N ASP A 74 13.28 28.03 3.14
CA ASP A 74 12.05 28.81 3.10
C ASP A 74 11.64 29.26 4.50
N ILE A 75 11.72 28.36 5.50
CA ILE A 75 11.50 28.68 6.93
C ILE A 75 12.43 29.80 7.40
N LYS A 76 13.68 29.84 6.93
CA LYS A 76 14.63 30.90 7.31
C LYS A 76 14.26 32.27 6.72
N LYS A 77 13.58 32.29 5.57
CA LYS A 77 13.22 33.51 4.85
C LYS A 77 11.84 34.04 5.25
N ASP A 78 10.95 33.16 5.71
CA ASP A 78 9.56 33.49 6.02
C ASP A 78 9.21 33.17 7.47
N THR A 79 9.04 34.21 8.28
CA THR A 79 8.66 34.10 9.69
C THR A 79 7.23 33.57 9.91
N LYS A 80 6.31 33.77 8.96
CA LYS A 80 4.96 33.21 9.04
C LYS A 80 5.00 31.71 8.80
N LEU A 81 5.71 31.26 7.76
CA LEU A 81 5.96 29.85 7.50
C LEU A 81 6.67 29.19 8.68
N ALA A 82 7.70 29.83 9.22
CA ALA A 82 8.39 29.36 10.42
C ALA A 82 7.47 29.24 11.63
N GLY A 83 6.46 30.11 11.76
CA GLY A 83 5.45 30.04 12.81
C GLY A 83 4.46 28.88 12.62
N ALA A 84 4.10 28.56 11.38
CA ALA A 84 3.14 27.51 11.03
C ALA A 84 3.72 26.09 11.10
N VAL A 85 4.99 25.90 10.71
CA VAL A 85 5.62 24.56 10.68
C VAL A 85 6.13 24.15 12.06
N ASP A 86 5.61 23.08 12.63
CA ASP A 86 6.09 22.56 13.92
C ASP A 86 7.30 21.63 13.77
N TYR A 87 7.28 20.78 12.75
CA TYR A 87 8.29 19.73 12.51
C TYR A 87 8.77 19.73 11.05
N ILE A 88 10.05 19.48 10.84
CA ILE A 88 10.61 19.29 9.50
C ILE A 88 10.65 17.79 9.19
N GLY A 89 9.79 17.34 8.30
CA GLY A 89 9.72 15.96 7.82
C GLY A 89 10.40 15.79 6.47
N VAL A 90 11.30 14.80 6.36
CA VAL A 90 11.98 14.46 5.10
C VAL A 90 11.93 12.97 4.79
N HIS A 91 12.06 12.65 3.51
CA HIS A 91 12.03 11.30 2.98
C HIS A 91 13.42 10.76 2.66
N TYR A 92 13.71 9.55 3.14
CA TYR A 92 14.92 8.77 2.87
C TYR A 92 16.21 9.60 3.02
N PRO A 93 16.48 10.20 4.19
CA PRO A 93 17.59 11.13 4.41
C PRO A 93 18.98 10.48 4.42
N GLY A 94 19.05 9.14 4.39
CA GLY A 94 20.31 8.42 4.52
C GLY A 94 21.01 8.74 5.85
N THR A 95 20.24 8.88 6.93
CA THR A 95 20.69 9.24 8.29
C THR A 95 21.22 10.66 8.48
N ASN A 96 21.40 11.44 7.43
CA ASN A 96 22.07 12.75 7.51
C ASN A 96 21.09 13.92 7.41
N SER A 97 21.47 15.03 8.03
CA SER A 97 20.79 16.32 7.88
C SER A 97 21.81 17.46 7.68
N PRO A 98 21.48 18.49 6.87
CA PRO A 98 22.33 19.66 6.69
C PRO A 98 22.56 20.44 8.00
N SER A 99 23.68 21.15 8.11
CA SER A 99 23.99 22.04 9.25
C SER A 99 22.87 23.03 9.54
N ASP A 100 22.28 23.56 8.48
CA ASP A 100 21.20 24.53 8.53
C ASP A 100 19.91 23.96 9.13
N ALA A 101 19.61 22.69 8.83
CA ALA A 101 18.48 21.99 9.43
C ALA A 101 18.70 21.78 10.93
N LYS A 102 19.94 21.44 11.33
CA LYS A 102 20.30 21.28 12.75
C LYS A 102 20.22 22.60 13.53
N ALA A 103 20.47 23.74 12.86
CA ALA A 103 20.50 25.06 13.47
C ALA A 103 19.14 25.79 13.49
N VAL A 104 18.14 25.35 12.70
CA VAL A 104 16.86 26.06 12.53
C VAL A 104 15.95 25.99 13.77
N GLY A 105 16.27 25.14 14.76
CA GLY A 105 15.53 25.04 16.01
C GLY A 105 14.19 24.29 15.91
N LYS A 106 13.90 23.65 14.77
CA LYS A 106 12.75 22.75 14.58
C LYS A 106 13.16 21.31 14.85
N GLN A 107 12.22 20.46 15.29
CA GLN A 107 12.50 19.03 15.36
C GLN A 107 12.56 18.46 13.94
N LEU A 108 13.54 17.59 13.70
CA LEU A 108 13.76 16.95 12.41
C LEU A 108 13.27 15.51 12.49
N TRP A 109 12.48 15.07 11.52
CA TRP A 109 11.98 13.70 11.42
C TRP A 109 12.39 13.08 10.08
N SER A 110 12.81 11.82 10.11
CA SER A 110 12.74 10.97 8.91
C SER A 110 11.28 10.54 8.78
N SER A 111 10.49 11.38 8.13
CA SER A 111 9.04 11.25 8.11
C SER A 111 8.57 10.15 7.17
N GLU A 112 9.44 9.70 6.26
CA GLU A 112 9.30 8.47 5.50
C GLU A 112 10.67 7.82 5.28
N ASP A 113 10.81 6.56 5.68
CA ASP A 113 12.05 5.79 5.56
C ASP A 113 11.75 4.29 5.39
N TYR A 114 12.78 3.45 5.45
CA TYR A 114 12.69 1.99 5.26
C TYR A 114 12.44 1.57 3.80
N SER A 115 11.18 1.37 3.39
CA SER A 115 10.78 0.93 2.05
C SER A 115 11.61 -0.22 1.48
N THR A 116 12.06 -1.13 2.34
CA THR A 116 12.98 -2.22 1.98
C THR A 116 12.30 -3.54 2.27
N PHE A 117 12.60 -4.56 1.46
CA PHE A 117 12.02 -5.90 1.61
C PHE A 117 12.23 -6.42 3.03
N ASN A 118 11.22 -7.04 3.62
CA ASN A 118 11.16 -7.33 5.05
C ASN A 118 11.87 -8.61 5.51
N ASP A 119 12.95 -8.97 4.82
CA ASP A 119 13.86 -10.02 5.25
C ASP A 119 14.84 -9.52 6.34
N ASN A 120 15.88 -10.31 6.62
CA ASN A 120 16.91 -9.93 7.58
C ASN A 120 17.79 -8.76 7.12
N VAL A 121 17.95 -8.54 5.80
CA VAL A 121 18.66 -7.35 5.30
C VAL A 121 17.82 -6.10 5.54
N GLY A 122 16.51 -6.16 5.27
CA GLY A 122 15.57 -5.11 5.64
C GLY A 122 15.54 -4.84 7.15
N ALA A 123 15.53 -5.88 7.97
CA ALA A 123 15.61 -5.73 9.42
C ALA A 123 16.92 -5.03 9.86
N GLY A 124 18.05 -5.39 9.25
CA GLY A 124 19.32 -4.71 9.48
C GLY A 124 19.28 -3.24 9.07
N CYS A 125 18.73 -2.93 7.89
CA CYS A 125 18.48 -1.57 7.44
C CYS A 125 17.67 -0.79 8.50
N TRP A 126 16.54 -1.33 8.94
CA TRP A 126 15.63 -0.68 9.89
C TRP A 126 16.28 -0.43 11.25
N ALA A 127 16.91 -1.45 11.84
CA ALA A 127 17.60 -1.33 13.12
C ALA A 127 18.73 -0.28 13.09
N ARG A 128 19.51 -0.27 12.00
CA ARG A 128 20.59 0.69 11.79
C ARG A 128 20.06 2.12 11.72
N ILE A 129 19.06 2.40 10.89
CA ILE A 129 18.57 3.78 10.71
C ILE A 129 17.80 4.30 11.93
N LEU A 130 17.13 3.43 12.71
CA LEU A 130 16.47 3.84 13.96
C LEU A 130 17.43 4.49 14.96
N ASN A 131 18.66 3.98 15.08
CA ASN A 131 19.70 4.64 15.87
C ASN A 131 20.33 5.80 15.10
N GLN A 132 20.78 5.53 13.87
CA GLN A 132 21.70 6.43 13.17
C GLN A 132 21.03 7.70 12.66
N ASN A 133 19.71 7.72 12.46
CA ASN A 133 18.97 8.94 12.13
C ASN A 133 19.14 10.03 13.21
N TYR A 134 19.17 9.66 14.50
CA TYR A 134 19.50 10.61 15.57
C TYR A 134 21.00 10.86 15.68
N VAL A 135 21.82 9.79 15.66
CA VAL A 135 23.29 9.89 15.82
C VAL A 135 23.90 10.86 14.81
N ASN A 136 23.52 10.74 13.53
CA ASN A 136 24.10 11.50 12.44
C ASN A 136 23.31 12.78 12.12
N GLY A 137 21.97 12.69 12.15
CA GLY A 137 21.06 13.69 11.61
C GLY A 137 20.25 14.48 12.62
N LEU A 138 20.38 14.21 13.92
CA LEU A 138 19.52 14.78 14.98
C LEU A 138 18.02 14.53 14.76
N MET A 139 17.67 13.50 13.98
CA MET A 139 16.27 13.19 13.72
C MET A 139 15.67 12.43 14.92
N THR A 140 14.55 12.93 15.43
CA THR A 140 13.93 12.47 16.69
C THR A 140 12.70 11.58 16.46
N SER A 141 12.34 11.35 15.20
CA SER A 141 11.35 10.38 14.77
C SER A 141 11.79 9.75 13.45
N THR A 142 11.46 8.48 13.25
CA THR A 142 11.67 7.75 12.00
C THR A 142 10.42 6.91 11.73
N ILE A 143 9.79 7.12 10.59
CA ILE A 143 8.50 6.49 10.23
C ILE A 143 8.73 5.56 9.04
N SER A 144 8.41 4.29 9.21
CA SER A 144 8.54 3.27 8.16
C SER A 144 7.43 3.41 7.12
N TRP A 145 7.81 3.59 5.86
CA TRP A 145 6.95 3.16 4.76
C TRP A 145 7.29 1.70 4.42
N ASN A 146 6.40 0.73 4.57
CA ASN A 146 5.03 0.83 5.10
C ASN A 146 4.84 0.04 6.40
N LEU A 147 3.65 0.12 6.99
CA LEU A 147 3.33 -0.52 8.26
C LEU A 147 3.30 -2.04 8.13
N ILE A 148 2.52 -2.54 7.17
CA ILE A 148 2.29 -3.94 6.91
C ILE A 148 2.09 -4.14 5.40
N ALA A 149 2.73 -5.17 4.85
CA ALA A 149 2.52 -5.55 3.47
C ALA A 149 1.21 -6.34 3.34
N SER A 150 0.12 -5.60 3.13
CA SER A 150 -1.25 -6.10 2.91
C SER A 150 -1.77 -5.67 1.53
N TYR A 151 -0.96 -5.93 0.52
CA TYR A 151 -1.24 -5.68 -0.89
C TYR A 151 -0.64 -6.83 -1.70
N TYR A 152 -1.17 -7.08 -2.90
CA TYR A 152 -0.75 -8.22 -3.71
C TYR A 152 0.77 -8.24 -3.96
N GLU A 153 1.38 -9.42 -3.83
CA GLU A 153 2.83 -9.59 -3.99
C GLU A 153 3.38 -9.17 -5.36
N ALA A 154 2.55 -9.20 -6.42
CA ALA A 154 2.97 -8.77 -7.76
C ALA A 154 2.87 -7.24 -7.99
N LEU A 155 2.40 -6.47 -7.00
CA LEU A 155 2.41 -5.00 -7.06
C LEU A 155 3.80 -4.44 -6.67
N PRO A 156 4.11 -3.19 -7.08
CA PRO A 156 5.39 -2.56 -6.76
C PRO A 156 5.69 -2.57 -5.25
N TYR A 157 6.99 -2.72 -4.92
CA TYR A 157 7.50 -2.72 -3.54
C TYR A 157 6.88 -3.82 -2.67
N THR A 158 6.71 -5.01 -3.22
CA THR A 158 6.23 -6.17 -2.49
C THR A 158 7.01 -6.43 -1.20
N ARG A 159 6.28 -6.74 -0.13
CA ARG A 159 6.84 -7.05 1.19
C ARG A 159 7.77 -5.97 1.77
N ASN A 160 7.55 -4.71 1.44
CA ASN A 160 8.28 -3.58 2.04
C ASN A 160 7.62 -3.01 3.31
N GLY A 161 6.83 -3.82 4.00
CA GLY A 161 6.20 -3.49 5.29
C GLY A 161 6.91 -4.16 6.46
N LEU A 162 6.71 -3.69 7.69
CA LEU A 162 7.39 -4.27 8.87
C LEU A 162 7.04 -5.75 9.11
N MET A 163 5.88 -6.19 8.62
CA MET A 163 5.44 -7.58 8.55
C MET A 163 4.62 -7.82 7.28
N THR A 164 4.23 -9.07 6.99
CA THR A 164 3.44 -9.42 5.79
C THR A 164 2.10 -10.05 6.16
N ALA A 165 1.00 -9.59 5.56
CA ALA A 165 -0.33 -10.19 5.67
C ALA A 165 -1.15 -9.88 4.41
N ASP A 166 -0.81 -10.57 3.32
CA ASP A 166 -1.26 -10.34 1.94
C ASP A 166 -2.22 -11.43 1.41
N THR A 167 -2.61 -12.39 2.25
CA THR A 167 -3.51 -13.50 1.88
C THR A 167 -4.72 -13.62 2.84
N PRO A 168 -5.59 -12.58 2.91
CA PRO A 168 -6.72 -12.56 3.84
C PRO A 168 -7.66 -13.77 3.70
N TRP A 169 -7.77 -14.35 2.49
CA TRP A 169 -8.57 -15.56 2.22
C TRP A 169 -8.03 -16.83 2.89
N SER A 170 -6.75 -16.89 3.24
CA SER A 170 -6.15 -18.02 3.96
C SER A 170 -6.04 -17.75 5.46
N GLY A 171 -5.93 -16.47 5.85
CA GLY A 171 -5.61 -16.04 7.21
C GLY A 171 -4.10 -16.11 7.54
N PHE A 172 -3.26 -16.46 6.56
CA PHE A 172 -1.81 -16.53 6.72
C PHE A 172 -1.19 -15.14 6.84
N TYR A 173 -0.22 -15.01 7.73
CA TYR A 173 0.62 -13.83 7.87
C TYR A 173 2.01 -14.24 8.34
N ARG A 174 2.98 -13.35 8.18
CA ARG A 174 4.36 -13.56 8.63
C ARG A 174 4.76 -12.43 9.55
N VAL A 175 5.16 -12.76 10.78
CA VAL A 175 5.79 -11.81 11.71
C VAL A 175 7.28 -11.76 11.40
N GLU A 176 7.66 -10.76 10.61
CA GLU A 176 9.01 -10.64 10.07
C GLU A 176 9.98 -9.98 11.06
N SER A 177 11.28 -10.12 10.82
CA SER A 177 12.35 -9.57 11.66
C SER A 177 12.25 -8.06 11.97
N PRO A 178 11.80 -7.17 11.06
CA PRO A 178 11.66 -5.74 11.36
C PRO A 178 10.70 -5.41 12.53
N ILE A 179 9.70 -6.26 12.82
CA ILE A 179 8.85 -6.10 14.02
C ILE A 179 9.69 -6.11 15.29
N TRP A 180 10.62 -7.05 15.38
CA TRP A 180 11.47 -7.24 16.55
C TRP A 180 12.55 -6.16 16.64
N MET A 181 13.06 -5.67 15.52
CA MET A 181 13.94 -4.50 15.49
C MET A 181 13.22 -3.24 15.98
N THR A 182 11.94 -3.08 15.63
CA THR A 182 11.10 -1.99 16.14
C THR A 182 10.91 -2.09 17.66
N ALA A 183 10.67 -3.31 18.17
CA ALA A 183 10.43 -3.56 19.59
C ALA A 183 11.63 -3.20 20.50
N HIS A 184 12.86 -3.28 19.99
CA HIS A 184 14.07 -2.85 20.70
C HIS A 184 14.02 -1.38 21.13
N THR A 185 13.26 -0.54 20.44
CA THR A 185 13.03 0.87 20.80
C THR A 185 11.65 1.06 21.44
N THR A 186 10.58 0.63 20.75
CA THR A 186 9.21 1.05 21.08
C THR A 186 8.64 0.45 22.36
N GLN A 187 9.17 -0.67 22.85
CA GLN A 187 8.74 -1.23 24.14
C GLN A 187 9.37 -0.52 25.35
N PHE A 188 10.40 0.30 25.13
CA PHE A 188 11.22 0.87 26.21
C PHE A 188 11.41 2.39 26.12
N VAL A 189 10.91 3.02 25.07
CA VAL A 189 11.02 4.46 24.84
C VAL A 189 9.68 4.99 24.33
N TRP A 190 9.20 6.07 24.94
CA TRP A 190 7.91 6.69 24.61
C TRP A 190 8.12 8.13 24.13
N PRO A 191 7.19 8.69 23.32
CA PRO A 191 7.17 10.11 23.03
C PRO A 191 7.29 10.95 24.32
N GLY A 192 8.19 11.93 24.31
CA GLY A 192 8.52 12.75 25.49
C GLY A 192 9.81 12.34 26.21
N TRP A 193 10.34 11.13 25.97
CA TRP A 193 11.69 10.78 26.42
C TRP A 193 12.73 11.63 25.71
N THR A 194 13.84 11.90 26.39
CA THR A 194 14.94 12.72 25.84
C THR A 194 16.15 11.84 25.55
N TYR A 195 16.74 11.99 24.38
CA TYR A 195 18.07 11.46 24.12
C TYR A 195 19.10 12.10 25.05
N PHE A 196 20.13 11.34 25.40
CA PHE A 196 21.35 11.89 25.97
C PHE A 196 22.10 12.72 24.92
N ALA A 197 22.94 13.66 25.38
CA ALA A 197 23.79 14.42 24.47
C ALA A 197 24.79 13.49 23.75
N HIS A 198 25.16 13.88 22.52
CA HIS A 198 26.32 13.34 21.84
C HIS A 198 27.55 13.39 22.75
N ASP A 199 28.38 12.37 22.66
CA ASP A 199 29.56 12.16 23.52
C ASP A 199 29.26 11.94 25.01
N LYS A 200 27.99 11.82 25.40
CA LYS A 200 27.53 11.50 26.77
C LYS A 200 26.45 10.43 26.85
N GLY A 201 26.29 9.63 25.81
CA GLY A 201 25.27 8.56 25.73
C GLY A 201 24.84 8.21 24.31
N VAL A 202 25.23 9.04 23.34
CA VAL A 202 25.00 8.82 21.90
C VAL A 202 26.36 8.79 21.19
N TYR A 203 26.67 7.68 20.51
CA TYR A 203 27.99 7.42 19.94
C TYR A 203 27.96 6.57 18.66
N LYS A 204 28.97 6.75 17.81
CA LYS A 204 29.46 5.70 16.91
C LYS A 204 30.45 4.82 17.66
N LEU A 205 30.36 3.51 17.47
CA LEU A 205 31.27 2.56 18.10
C LEU A 205 32.60 2.50 17.34
N LYS A 206 33.68 2.16 18.05
CA LYS A 206 35.05 2.20 17.52
C LYS A 206 35.27 1.26 16.34
N LYS A 207 34.67 0.07 16.38
CA LYS A 207 34.78 -0.94 15.32
C LYS A 207 33.47 -1.10 14.53
N GLY A 208 32.73 -0.01 14.33
CA GLY A 208 31.47 -0.01 13.60
C GLY A 208 30.24 -0.29 14.48
N GLY A 209 29.08 0.20 14.05
CA GLY A 209 27.85 0.24 14.85
C GLY A 209 27.62 1.57 15.59
N SER A 210 26.51 1.67 16.31
CA SER A 210 26.15 2.87 17.08
C SER A 210 25.39 2.55 18.36
N MET A 211 25.38 3.51 19.27
CA MET A 211 24.65 3.46 20.53
C MET A 211 23.88 4.76 20.75
N VAL A 212 22.63 4.64 21.18
CA VAL A 212 21.81 5.75 21.66
C VAL A 212 21.31 5.46 23.07
N SER A 213 21.17 6.51 23.88
CA SER A 213 20.63 6.40 25.24
C SER A 213 19.49 7.39 25.41
N PHE A 214 18.48 6.99 26.17
CA PHE A 214 17.28 7.77 26.46
C PHE A 214 17.03 7.85 27.96
N LEU A 215 16.55 9.01 28.39
CA LEU A 215 16.11 9.28 29.75
C LEU A 215 14.62 9.58 29.74
N CYS A 216 13.87 8.93 30.63
CA CYS A 216 12.44 9.21 30.74
C CYS A 216 12.19 10.62 31.31
N PRO A 217 10.99 11.22 31.07
CA PRO A 217 10.67 12.56 31.57
C PRO A 217 10.86 12.74 33.09
N MET A 218 10.55 11.69 33.86
CA MET A 218 10.71 11.67 35.32
C MET A 218 12.16 11.44 35.78
N LYS A 219 13.10 11.23 34.84
CA LYS A 219 14.54 10.97 35.09
C LYS A 219 14.84 9.74 35.95
N LYS A 220 13.91 8.79 36.02
CA LYS A 220 14.02 7.56 36.81
C LYS A 220 14.45 6.34 35.99
N ASP A 221 14.15 6.35 34.69
CA ASP A 221 14.40 5.22 33.80
C ASP A 221 15.38 5.57 32.69
N LEU A 222 16.29 4.64 32.43
CA LEU A 222 17.31 4.68 31.40
C LEU A 222 17.09 3.53 30.43
N THR A 223 17.14 3.84 29.13
CA THR A 223 17.18 2.83 28.05
C THR A 223 18.35 3.14 27.13
N ILE A 224 19.17 2.15 26.83
CA ILE A 224 20.31 2.21 25.92
C ILE A 224 20.07 1.19 24.81
N ILE A 225 20.20 1.61 23.56
CA ILE A 225 20.02 0.77 22.38
C ILE A 225 21.33 0.76 21.61
N ILE A 226 21.86 -0.43 21.34
CA ILE A 226 23.12 -0.64 20.64
C ILE A 226 22.84 -1.48 19.40
N GLU A 227 23.45 -1.10 18.29
CA GLU A 227 23.36 -1.80 17.02
C GLU A 227 24.75 -1.93 16.40
N THR A 228 25.07 -3.11 15.86
CA THR A 228 26.33 -3.42 15.17
C THR A 228 26.08 -4.07 13.82
N LEU A 229 25.20 -3.48 13.02
CA LEU A 229 24.80 -4.04 11.72
C LEU A 229 25.91 -3.83 10.68
N SER A 230 26.28 -4.89 9.98
CA SER A 230 27.26 -4.85 8.89
C SER A 230 26.68 -4.16 7.65
N HIS A 231 27.57 -3.71 6.77
CA HIS A 231 27.19 -3.03 5.53
C HIS A 231 26.27 -3.89 4.65
N ASP A 232 26.73 -5.08 4.26
CA ASP A 232 26.05 -5.94 3.28
C ASP A 232 24.72 -6.48 3.80
N HIS A 233 24.54 -6.53 5.12
CA HIS A 233 23.33 -7.03 5.78
C HIS A 233 22.41 -5.92 6.29
N SER A 234 22.63 -4.66 5.90
CA SER A 234 21.78 -3.54 6.32
C SER A 234 21.54 -2.49 5.24
N VAL A 235 21.69 -2.88 3.97
CA VAL A 235 21.43 -1.99 2.84
C VAL A 235 19.93 -1.71 2.76
N CYS A 236 19.57 -0.43 2.81
CA CYS A 236 18.22 0.03 2.49
C CYS A 236 18.10 0.25 0.99
N ILE A 237 16.88 0.23 0.43
CA ILE A 237 16.67 0.54 -0.99
C ILE A 237 17.12 1.98 -1.35
N ARG A 238 17.04 2.91 -0.39
CA ARG A 238 17.33 4.34 -0.57
C ARG A 238 17.95 4.94 0.70
N PRO A 239 18.94 5.83 0.57
CA PRO A 239 19.85 6.00 -0.57
C PRO A 239 20.88 4.85 -0.64
N PRO A 240 21.74 4.80 -1.67
CA PRO A 240 22.91 3.93 -1.66
C PRO A 240 23.75 4.11 -0.39
N LEU A 241 24.14 3.00 0.22
CA LEU A 241 24.91 2.98 1.45
C LEU A 241 26.41 2.91 1.11
N PRO A 242 27.25 3.88 1.54
CA PRO A 242 28.69 3.77 1.37
C PRO A 242 29.26 2.59 2.17
N PRO A 243 30.35 1.94 1.71
CA PRO A 243 30.93 0.79 2.39
C PRO A 243 31.49 1.17 3.77
N TYR A 244 31.33 0.27 4.73
CA TYR A 244 31.93 0.37 6.07
C TYR A 244 32.12 -1.03 6.66
N THR A 245 33.00 -1.13 7.65
CA THR A 245 33.32 -2.40 8.33
C THR A 245 32.75 -2.40 9.73
N VAL A 246 32.24 -3.57 10.15
CA VAL A 246 31.89 -3.84 11.55
C VAL A 246 32.65 -5.08 12.01
N GLU A 247 33.26 -4.99 13.18
CA GLU A 247 33.93 -6.12 13.83
C GLU A 247 33.39 -6.32 15.25
N LYS A 248 33.53 -7.56 15.73
CA LYS A 248 33.32 -7.86 17.15
C LYS A 248 34.20 -6.96 18.02
N GLN A 249 33.59 -6.37 19.05
CA GLN A 249 34.27 -5.47 19.97
C GLN A 249 33.71 -5.58 21.38
N ASP A 250 34.56 -5.37 22.37
CA ASP A 250 34.13 -5.23 23.77
C ASP A 250 33.87 -3.75 24.05
N ILE A 251 32.69 -3.46 24.60
CA ILE A 251 32.30 -2.12 25.00
C ILE A 251 32.12 -2.07 26.52
N THR A 252 32.51 -0.94 27.11
CA THR A 252 32.29 -0.66 28.53
C THR A 252 31.59 0.68 28.65
N ILE A 253 30.41 0.66 29.26
CA ILE A 253 29.54 1.82 29.47
C ILE A 253 29.71 2.24 30.92
N GLN A 254 30.17 3.48 31.14
CA GLN A 254 30.24 4.08 32.47
C GLN A 254 28.94 4.83 32.76
N LEU A 255 28.11 4.27 33.63
CA LEU A 255 26.95 4.93 34.20
C LEU A 255 27.41 5.97 35.22
N LYS A 256 26.70 7.10 35.28
CA LYS A 256 26.98 8.24 36.16
C LYS A 256 25.71 8.68 36.88
N GLY A 257 25.88 9.52 37.89
CA GLY A 257 24.76 10.05 38.69
C GLY A 257 24.03 8.92 39.41
N TYR A 258 22.70 9.00 39.47
CA TYR A 258 21.86 7.99 40.12
C TYR A 258 22.05 6.58 39.53
N PHE A 259 22.28 6.46 38.22
CA PHE A 259 22.45 5.18 37.55
C PHE A 259 23.78 4.47 37.86
N ALA A 260 24.77 5.17 38.43
CA ALA A 260 26.02 4.56 38.87
C ALA A 260 25.83 3.58 40.04
N ASN A 261 24.73 3.70 40.79
CA ASN A 261 24.40 2.88 41.93
C ASN A 261 23.54 1.65 41.57
N LEU A 262 23.22 1.45 40.29
CA LEU A 262 22.54 0.23 39.85
C LEU A 262 23.42 -0.98 40.17
N THR A 263 22.79 -2.11 40.48
CA THR A 263 23.46 -3.40 40.68
C THR A 263 23.32 -4.32 39.47
N SER A 264 22.27 -4.11 38.67
CA SER A 264 22.02 -4.82 37.42
C SER A 264 21.21 -3.97 36.43
N ILE A 265 21.25 -4.35 35.15
CA ILE A 265 20.44 -3.74 34.08
C ILE A 265 19.81 -4.85 33.21
N ASN A 266 18.53 -4.71 32.86
CA ASN A 266 17.82 -5.69 32.03
C ASN A 266 18.34 -5.65 30.60
N VAL A 267 18.37 -6.80 29.91
CA VAL A 267 18.90 -6.92 28.55
C VAL A 267 17.94 -7.67 27.63
N TRP A 268 17.70 -7.08 26.46
CA TRP A 268 17.02 -7.70 25.33
C TRP A 268 17.99 -7.79 24.15
N TYR A 269 17.98 -8.92 23.44
CA TYR A 269 18.96 -9.25 22.42
C TYR A 269 18.30 -9.75 21.14
N SER A 270 18.81 -9.29 20.01
CA SER A 270 18.60 -9.90 18.70
C SER A 270 19.91 -10.10 17.96
N LYS A 271 19.97 -11.16 17.15
CA LYS A 271 20.99 -11.43 16.15
C LYS A 271 20.30 -11.87 14.86
N LEU A 272 20.59 -11.15 13.78
CA LEU A 272 20.11 -11.47 12.44
C LEU A 272 20.99 -12.59 11.86
N GLY A 273 20.35 -13.64 11.35
CA GLY A 273 21.02 -14.78 10.72
C GLY A 273 20.98 -14.67 9.20
N PHE A 274 22.02 -15.13 8.52
CA PHE A 274 22.15 -15.06 7.06
C PHE A 274 22.61 -16.41 6.51
N GLY A 275 22.25 -16.73 5.27
CA GLY A 275 22.52 -18.04 4.68
C GLY A 275 21.78 -19.14 5.46
N ASN A 276 22.53 -20.08 6.04
CA ASN A 276 21.98 -21.19 6.82
C ASN A 276 21.84 -20.86 8.32
N ASP A 277 22.29 -19.68 8.76
CA ASP A 277 22.23 -19.30 10.17
C ASP A 277 20.82 -18.83 10.57
N SER A 278 20.29 -19.39 11.65
CA SER A 278 19.01 -18.97 12.22
C SER A 278 19.13 -17.64 12.96
N SER A 279 18.09 -16.81 12.88
CA SER A 279 18.01 -15.57 13.66
C SER A 279 17.58 -15.82 15.11
N THR A 280 18.12 -15.05 16.05
CA THR A 280 17.58 -14.92 17.41
C THR A 280 16.91 -13.54 17.49
N LEU A 281 15.61 -13.48 17.74
CA LEU A 281 14.87 -12.21 17.69
C LEU A 281 14.23 -11.90 19.03
N PHE A 282 14.49 -10.71 19.55
CA PHE A 282 13.91 -10.10 20.75
C PHE A 282 13.88 -11.03 21.98
N LYS A 283 15.02 -11.66 22.27
CA LYS A 283 15.19 -12.57 23.39
C LYS A 283 15.53 -11.78 24.66
N LYS A 284 14.75 -11.95 25.72
CA LYS A 284 15.12 -11.48 27.07
C LYS A 284 16.30 -12.30 27.59
N MET A 285 17.39 -11.63 27.94
CA MET A 285 18.61 -12.24 28.45
C MET A 285 18.69 -12.08 29.97
N THR A 286 19.63 -12.80 30.60
CA THR A 286 19.98 -12.55 31.99
C THR A 286 20.45 -11.09 32.16
N PRO A 287 19.96 -10.34 33.16
CA PRO A 287 20.43 -8.98 33.43
C PRO A 287 21.94 -8.92 33.59
N LEU A 288 22.56 -7.88 33.02
CA LEU A 288 23.99 -7.65 33.19
C LEU A 288 24.25 -7.03 34.57
N LYS A 289 25.31 -7.47 35.24
CA LYS A 289 25.76 -6.86 36.49
C LYS A 289 26.36 -5.49 36.22
N VAL A 290 26.09 -4.55 37.12
CA VAL A 290 26.76 -3.26 37.16
C VAL A 290 27.75 -3.28 38.32
N THR A 291 29.03 -3.09 38.01
CA THR A 291 30.12 -3.06 38.99
C THR A 291 30.84 -1.73 38.89
N ASP A 292 30.98 -0.99 39.99
CA ASP A 292 31.56 0.36 40.02
C ASP A 292 30.92 1.33 38.99
N GLY A 293 29.60 1.21 38.83
CA GLY A 293 28.83 1.96 37.84
C GLY A 293 29.16 1.60 36.37
N LYS A 294 29.84 0.48 36.12
CA LYS A 294 30.21 0.04 34.76
C LYS A 294 29.40 -1.18 34.32
N VAL A 295 29.03 -1.18 33.04
CA VAL A 295 28.46 -2.32 32.34
C VAL A 295 29.37 -2.66 31.17
N SER A 296 29.81 -3.92 31.09
CA SER A 296 30.65 -4.40 29.99
C SER A 296 29.94 -5.51 29.23
N LEU A 297 30.02 -5.46 27.90
CA LEU A 297 29.48 -6.49 27.01
C LEU A 297 30.35 -6.63 25.75
N SER A 298 30.44 -7.85 25.24
CA SER A 298 31.06 -8.16 23.95
C SER A 298 29.96 -8.14 22.90
N VAL A 299 30.03 -7.21 21.94
CA VAL A 299 29.04 -7.10 20.86
C VAL A 299 29.63 -7.67 19.57
N GLY A 300 28.91 -8.60 18.95
CA GLY A 300 29.22 -9.22 17.67
C GLY A 300 28.79 -8.37 16.48
N VAL A 301 28.81 -8.97 15.29
CA VAL A 301 28.32 -8.37 14.04
C VAL A 301 26.84 -8.78 13.85
N ASP A 302 26.03 -7.87 13.32
CA ASP A 302 24.60 -8.03 13.06
C ASP A 302 23.77 -8.30 14.33
N GLU A 303 24.15 -7.65 15.43
CA GLU A 303 23.49 -7.75 16.73
C GLU A 303 22.81 -6.43 17.13
N VAL A 304 21.71 -6.56 17.87
CA VAL A 304 20.99 -5.44 18.48
C VAL A 304 20.75 -5.75 19.96
N TYR A 305 21.10 -4.80 20.82
CA TYR A 305 20.90 -4.91 22.26
C TYR A 305 20.06 -3.73 22.76
N THR A 306 19.11 -4.02 23.64
CA THR A 306 18.47 -2.99 24.48
C THR A 306 18.79 -3.27 25.94
N LEU A 307 19.47 -2.32 26.59
CA LEU A 307 19.76 -2.33 28.01
C LEU A 307 18.84 -1.32 28.68
N THR A 308 18.06 -1.73 29.67
CA THR A 308 17.07 -0.84 30.29
C THR A 308 16.91 -1.08 31.78
N THR A 309 16.57 -0.04 32.53
CA THR A 309 16.15 -0.15 33.94
C THR A 309 14.71 -0.61 34.08
N GLN A 310 13.94 -0.60 33.00
CA GLN A 310 12.54 -1.00 33.02
C GLN A 310 12.42 -2.53 33.09
N ASP A 311 11.49 -3.01 33.92
CA ASP A 311 11.18 -4.45 34.02
C ASP A 311 10.23 -4.94 32.92
N GLY A 312 9.66 -3.99 32.17
CA GLY A 312 8.76 -4.24 31.06
C GLY A 312 9.42 -4.95 29.86
N GLY A 313 8.65 -5.02 28.79
CA GLY A 313 9.01 -5.70 27.55
C GLY A 313 8.48 -7.13 27.50
N ASN A 314 7.97 -7.51 26.34
CA ASN A 314 7.44 -8.84 26.07
C ASN A 314 7.60 -9.18 24.59
N LYS A 315 8.08 -10.40 24.31
CA LYS A 315 7.99 -10.97 22.97
C LYS A 315 6.60 -11.61 22.83
N GLY A 316 5.65 -10.90 22.22
CA GLY A 316 4.31 -11.41 22.00
C GLY A 316 4.32 -12.73 21.23
N VAL A 317 3.56 -13.72 21.69
CA VAL A 317 3.42 -15.02 21.03
C VAL A 317 1.93 -15.28 20.84
N TYR A 318 1.57 -15.62 19.62
CA TYR A 318 0.24 -16.08 19.24
C TYR A 318 0.36 -17.48 18.59
N PRO A 319 -0.73 -18.24 18.46
CA PRO A 319 -0.71 -19.48 17.70
C PRO A 319 -0.20 -19.25 16.27
N GLU A 320 0.41 -20.28 15.70
CA GLU A 320 0.84 -20.24 14.30
C GLU A 320 -0.37 -19.94 13.39
N PRO A 321 -0.21 -19.06 12.39
CA PRO A 321 -1.28 -18.75 11.47
C PRO A 321 -1.63 -19.99 10.61
N PRO A 322 -2.84 -20.01 10.02
CA PRO A 322 -3.19 -21.00 9.00
C PRO A 322 -2.16 -21.04 7.87
N ALA A 323 -2.00 -22.19 7.22
CA ALA A 323 -1.09 -22.33 6.09
C ALA A 323 -1.49 -21.41 4.92
N ASP A 324 -0.47 -20.87 4.24
CA ASP A 324 -0.63 -20.05 3.04
C ASP A 324 -1.38 -20.82 1.94
N LYS A 325 -2.24 -20.11 1.21
CA LYS A 325 -3.04 -20.65 0.11
C LYS A 325 -3.10 -19.63 -1.02
N ALA A 326 -3.06 -20.12 -2.25
CA ALA A 326 -3.37 -19.32 -3.42
C ALA A 326 -4.79 -18.72 -3.34
N PHE A 327 -5.00 -17.62 -4.06
CA PHE A 327 -6.31 -16.99 -4.18
C PHE A 327 -7.40 -18.00 -4.59
N PRO A 328 -8.59 -17.97 -3.98
CA PRO A 328 -9.66 -18.91 -4.27
C PRO A 328 -10.09 -18.93 -5.75
N LEU A 329 -10.23 -20.13 -6.32
CA LEU A 329 -10.83 -20.33 -7.63
C LEU A 329 -11.74 -21.57 -7.56
N PRO A 330 -13.06 -21.46 -7.77
CA PRO A 330 -13.80 -20.26 -8.17
C PRO A 330 -13.90 -19.18 -7.07
N TYR A 331 -14.14 -17.94 -7.48
CA TYR A 331 -14.45 -16.78 -6.63
C TYR A 331 -15.71 -16.08 -7.13
N LYS A 332 -16.53 -15.57 -6.21
CA LYS A 332 -17.72 -14.77 -6.53
C LYS A 332 -17.94 -13.67 -5.50
N ASP A 333 -18.51 -12.56 -5.95
CA ASP A 333 -18.96 -11.49 -5.09
C ASP A 333 -20.20 -10.81 -5.70
N ASN A 334 -21.28 -10.73 -4.93
CA ASN A 334 -22.53 -10.04 -5.28
C ASN A 334 -22.73 -8.75 -4.46
N PHE A 335 -21.73 -8.34 -3.68
CA PHE A 335 -21.68 -7.08 -2.96
C PHE A 335 -22.76 -6.86 -1.87
N GLU A 336 -23.56 -7.88 -1.55
CA GLU A 336 -24.67 -7.78 -0.59
C GLU A 336 -24.21 -7.66 0.87
N ASP A 337 -23.09 -8.29 1.21
CA ASP A 337 -22.60 -8.42 2.59
C ASP A 337 -21.82 -7.20 3.11
N TYR A 338 -21.68 -6.15 2.30
CA TYR A 338 -20.88 -4.97 2.62
C TYR A 338 -21.71 -3.83 3.21
N ALA A 339 -21.09 -2.99 4.04
CA ALA A 339 -21.70 -1.70 4.41
C ALA A 339 -21.77 -0.77 3.18
N GLU A 340 -22.70 0.18 3.20
CA GLU A 340 -22.76 1.21 2.17
C GLU A 340 -21.48 2.07 2.19
N HIS A 341 -20.98 2.40 1.01
CA HIS A 341 -19.71 3.05 0.73
C HIS A 341 -18.44 2.26 1.13
N ALA A 342 -18.54 0.96 1.40
CA ALA A 342 -17.37 0.12 1.65
C ALA A 342 -16.62 -0.22 0.35
N GLU A 343 -15.31 -0.38 0.44
CA GLU A 343 -14.51 -1.06 -0.58
C GLU A 343 -14.76 -2.58 -0.48
N PRO A 344 -15.06 -3.28 -1.59
CA PRO A 344 -15.25 -4.72 -1.55
C PRO A 344 -13.95 -5.47 -1.26
N ASN A 345 -14.06 -6.64 -0.61
CA ASN A 345 -12.88 -7.42 -0.23
C ASN A 345 -12.09 -7.86 -1.47
N ASN A 346 -10.76 -7.86 -1.34
CA ASN A 346 -9.79 -8.34 -2.33
C ASN A 346 -9.69 -7.54 -3.64
N PHE A 347 -10.65 -6.70 -3.97
CA PHE A 347 -10.49 -5.73 -5.04
C PHE A 347 -9.46 -4.68 -4.61
N ALA A 348 -8.46 -4.45 -5.46
CA ALA A 348 -7.43 -3.45 -5.24
C ALA A 348 -7.55 -2.37 -6.32
N GLN A 349 -8.05 -1.21 -5.93
CA GLN A 349 -8.30 -0.08 -6.82
C GLN A 349 -6.96 0.51 -7.28
N GLN A 350 -6.68 0.45 -8.59
CA GLN A 350 -5.43 0.95 -9.17
C GLN A 350 -5.59 2.34 -9.76
N ILE A 351 -6.76 2.64 -10.35
CA ILE A 351 -7.12 3.95 -10.88
C ILE A 351 -8.62 4.17 -10.67
N GLY A 352 -9.00 5.36 -10.22
CA GLY A 352 -10.38 5.67 -9.84
C GLY A 352 -10.74 5.19 -8.42
N ALA A 353 -12.01 5.34 -8.06
CA ALA A 353 -12.54 4.91 -6.77
C ALA A 353 -13.80 4.05 -6.96
N PHE A 354 -13.85 2.92 -6.28
CA PHE A 354 -14.91 1.91 -6.34
C PHE A 354 -15.48 1.68 -4.94
N GLU A 355 -16.80 1.84 -4.79
CA GLU A 355 -17.47 1.66 -3.51
C GLU A 355 -18.79 0.90 -3.69
N VAL A 356 -19.19 0.14 -2.67
CA VAL A 356 -20.49 -0.54 -2.66
C VAL A 356 -21.59 0.46 -2.36
N VAL A 357 -22.62 0.55 -3.19
CA VAL A 357 -23.75 1.47 -3.01
C VAL A 357 -25.08 0.74 -3.05
N GLN A 358 -26.07 1.30 -2.36
CA GLN A 358 -27.45 0.81 -2.46
C GLN A 358 -28.07 1.21 -3.80
N THR A 359 -28.90 0.32 -4.33
CA THR A 359 -29.73 0.54 -5.52
C THR A 359 -31.19 0.33 -5.18
N ASN A 360 -32.07 1.03 -5.90
CA ASN A 360 -33.52 0.88 -5.75
C ASN A 360 -34.08 -0.28 -6.59
N ASP A 361 -33.23 -1.08 -7.24
CA ASP A 361 -33.64 -2.22 -8.05
C ASP A 361 -33.46 -3.56 -7.29
N VAL A 362 -33.77 -4.67 -7.97
CA VAL A 362 -33.74 -6.02 -7.37
C VAL A 362 -32.36 -6.45 -6.83
N ARG A 363 -31.27 -5.82 -7.29
CA ARG A 363 -29.90 -6.12 -6.92
C ARG A 363 -29.52 -5.63 -5.54
N LYS A 364 -30.24 -4.66 -4.97
CA LYS A 364 -30.03 -4.05 -3.64
C LYS A 364 -28.67 -3.37 -3.46
N LYS A 365 -27.52 -4.05 -3.60
CA LYS A 365 -26.19 -3.43 -3.57
C LYS A 365 -25.36 -3.79 -4.79
N VAL A 366 -24.53 -2.84 -5.20
CA VAL A 366 -23.66 -2.98 -6.38
C VAL A 366 -22.34 -2.26 -6.14
N LEU A 367 -21.30 -2.64 -6.88
CA LEU A 367 -20.03 -1.93 -6.91
C LEU A 367 -20.11 -0.75 -7.89
N LEU A 368 -19.92 0.47 -7.43
CA LEU A 368 -19.95 1.69 -8.23
C LEU A 368 -18.54 2.26 -8.40
N GLN A 369 -18.11 2.47 -9.65
CA GLN A 369 -17.05 3.45 -9.94
C GLN A 369 -17.64 4.85 -9.73
N LYS A 370 -16.99 5.68 -8.89
CA LYS A 370 -17.49 7.01 -8.50
C LYS A 370 -16.74 8.22 -9.07
N VAL A 371 -15.51 8.05 -9.55
CA VAL A 371 -14.66 9.16 -10.01
C VAL A 371 -15.10 9.64 -11.39
N LEU A 372 -15.55 10.90 -11.45
CA LEU A 372 -16.10 11.53 -12.65
C LEU A 372 -15.05 12.23 -13.52
N GLU A 373 -13.95 12.67 -12.92
CA GLU A 373 -12.95 13.53 -13.55
C GLU A 373 -11.54 13.07 -13.19
N TYR A 374 -10.56 13.49 -14.00
CA TYR A 374 -9.15 13.22 -13.74
C TYR A 374 -8.74 13.89 -12.41
N PRO A 375 -8.26 13.13 -11.40
CA PRO A 375 -7.93 13.71 -10.10
C PRO A 375 -6.58 14.44 -10.15
N CYS A 376 -6.30 15.27 -9.13
CA CYS A 376 -4.92 15.72 -8.89
C CYS A 376 -4.04 14.50 -8.57
N SER A 377 -3.34 14.00 -9.58
CA SER A 377 -2.64 12.71 -9.51
C SER A 377 -1.30 12.83 -8.79
N TRP A 378 -1.04 11.94 -7.83
CA TRP A 378 0.26 11.78 -7.19
C TRP A 378 1.27 11.06 -8.08
N CYS A 379 0.80 10.07 -8.82
CA CYS A 379 1.62 9.25 -9.69
C CYS A 379 1.10 9.26 -11.12
N GLU A 380 1.69 8.42 -11.98
CA GLU A 380 1.37 8.41 -13.40
C GLU A 380 0.21 7.47 -13.76
N ALA A 381 -0.36 6.74 -12.80
CA ALA A 381 -1.38 5.73 -13.05
C ALA A 381 -2.58 6.31 -13.82
N GLU A 382 -2.96 7.54 -13.48
CA GLU A 382 -4.10 8.26 -14.05
C GLU A 382 -3.92 8.66 -15.52
N LYS A 383 -2.69 8.62 -16.08
CA LYS A 383 -2.42 8.88 -17.51
C LYS A 383 -3.23 7.99 -18.45
N ALA A 384 -3.76 6.87 -17.95
CA ALA A 384 -4.65 6.01 -18.71
C ALA A 384 -6.01 6.65 -19.05
N GLU A 385 -6.41 7.69 -18.30
CA GLU A 385 -7.74 8.32 -18.34
C GLU A 385 -8.90 7.30 -18.20
N LYS A 386 -8.65 6.24 -17.43
CA LYS A 386 -9.54 5.08 -17.21
C LYS A 386 -9.60 4.75 -15.73
N ALA A 387 -10.63 4.04 -15.30
CA ALA A 387 -10.62 3.40 -13.99
C ALA A 387 -10.21 1.92 -14.12
N LEU A 388 -9.46 1.42 -13.15
CA LEU A 388 -8.99 0.04 -13.10
C LEU A 388 -9.05 -0.49 -11.68
N ASN A 389 -9.75 -1.61 -11.50
CA ASN A 389 -9.80 -2.36 -10.25
C ASN A 389 -9.37 -3.81 -10.51
N ILE A 390 -8.32 -4.27 -9.82
CA ILE A 390 -7.74 -5.60 -10.03
C ILE A 390 -8.05 -6.53 -8.85
N ILE A 391 -8.07 -7.83 -9.12
CA ILE A 391 -8.35 -8.87 -8.13
C ILE A 391 -7.69 -10.20 -8.54
N GLY A 392 -7.40 -11.04 -7.54
CA GLY A 392 -7.16 -12.45 -7.75
C GLY A 392 -5.68 -12.84 -7.69
N ASN A 393 -5.29 -13.81 -8.52
CA ASN A 393 -3.93 -14.35 -8.52
C ASN A 393 -3.17 -13.94 -9.79
N TYR A 394 -2.02 -13.30 -9.61
CA TYR A 394 -1.15 -12.90 -10.71
C TYR A 394 -0.66 -14.07 -11.59
N GLN A 395 -0.66 -15.31 -11.07
CA GLN A 395 -0.24 -16.49 -11.81
C GLN A 395 -1.30 -17.04 -12.78
N TRP A 396 -2.52 -16.49 -12.77
CA TRP A 396 -3.58 -16.98 -13.64
C TRP A 396 -3.32 -16.71 -15.11
N ARG A 397 -3.48 -17.76 -15.92
CA ARG A 397 -3.31 -17.75 -17.39
C ARG A 397 -4.63 -17.96 -18.11
N GLU A 398 -5.47 -18.83 -17.54
CA GLU A 398 -6.72 -19.27 -18.12
C GLU A 398 -7.82 -19.18 -17.06
N VAL A 399 -8.82 -18.36 -17.33
CA VAL A 399 -9.93 -18.07 -16.42
C VAL A 399 -11.16 -17.72 -17.24
N HIS A 400 -12.33 -17.92 -16.65
CA HIS A 400 -13.59 -17.39 -17.16
C HIS A 400 -14.08 -16.33 -16.19
N ILE A 401 -14.31 -15.13 -16.70
CA ILE A 401 -14.73 -13.96 -15.93
C ILE A 401 -16.15 -13.62 -16.37
N THR A 402 -17.03 -13.39 -15.40
CA THR A 402 -18.41 -12.92 -15.64
C THR A 402 -18.70 -11.76 -14.71
N VAL A 403 -19.37 -10.73 -15.22
CA VAL A 403 -19.84 -9.61 -14.40
C VAL A 403 -21.08 -8.97 -15.04
N ASP A 404 -22.02 -8.54 -14.21
CA ASP A 404 -23.10 -7.67 -14.64
C ASP A 404 -22.62 -6.21 -14.59
N PHE A 405 -23.00 -5.40 -15.56
CA PHE A 405 -22.71 -3.97 -15.55
C PHE A 405 -23.88 -3.11 -16.01
N MET A 406 -23.90 -1.87 -15.57
CA MET A 406 -24.86 -0.84 -16.00
C MET A 406 -24.18 0.53 -16.05
N ILE A 407 -24.44 1.30 -17.11
CA ILE A 407 -23.92 2.65 -17.27
C ILE A 407 -25.09 3.64 -17.09
N PRO A 408 -25.11 4.44 -16.01
CA PRO A 408 -26.18 5.38 -15.81
C PRO A 408 -26.20 6.45 -16.92
N PRO A 409 -27.38 6.94 -17.32
CA PRO A 409 -27.50 7.91 -18.41
C PRO A 409 -26.91 9.29 -18.07
N ILE A 410 -26.78 9.60 -16.78
CA ILE A 410 -26.20 10.84 -16.27
C ILE A 410 -24.83 10.52 -15.68
N ASN A 411 -23.81 11.29 -16.10
CA ASN A 411 -22.42 11.13 -15.66
C ASN A 411 -21.81 9.74 -15.89
N GLY A 412 -22.44 8.91 -16.74
CA GLY A 412 -21.95 7.58 -17.06
C GLY A 412 -20.65 7.64 -17.87
N THR A 413 -19.78 6.66 -17.63
CA THR A 413 -18.59 6.44 -18.46
C THR A 413 -18.95 6.16 -19.93
N THR A 414 -17.98 6.33 -20.85
CA THR A 414 -18.16 6.00 -22.27
C THR A 414 -18.32 4.51 -22.54
N GLY A 415 -17.75 3.66 -21.68
CA GLY A 415 -17.80 2.21 -21.76
C GLY A 415 -17.21 1.54 -20.53
N VAL A 416 -17.42 0.24 -20.40
CA VAL A 416 -16.82 -0.58 -19.32
C VAL A 416 -15.91 -1.63 -19.92
N PHE A 417 -15.05 -2.22 -19.09
CA PHE A 417 -14.30 -3.41 -19.47
C PHE A 417 -14.21 -4.44 -18.36
N VAL A 418 -14.01 -5.68 -18.79
CA VAL A 418 -13.52 -6.81 -18.00
C VAL A 418 -12.22 -7.27 -18.65
N ALA A 419 -11.25 -7.64 -17.83
CA ALA A 419 -9.94 -8.04 -18.31
C ALA A 419 -9.32 -9.16 -17.48
N GLY A 420 -8.41 -9.90 -18.12
CA GLY A 420 -7.54 -10.86 -17.44
C GLY A 420 -6.13 -10.79 -17.99
N ARG A 421 -5.20 -11.42 -17.28
CA ARG A 421 -3.74 -11.32 -17.54
C ARG A 421 -3.20 -9.89 -17.38
N ILE A 422 -3.77 -9.11 -16.48
CA ILE A 422 -3.31 -7.75 -16.20
C ILE A 422 -1.94 -7.81 -15.52
N ASP A 423 -0.90 -7.34 -16.19
CA ASP A 423 0.50 -7.57 -15.80
C ASP A 423 1.10 -6.49 -14.89
N LYS A 424 0.45 -5.33 -14.78
CA LYS A 424 0.94 -4.19 -13.99
C LYS A 424 -0.17 -3.55 -13.16
N GLY A 425 0.25 -2.94 -12.06
CA GLY A 425 -0.55 -2.11 -11.18
C GLY A 425 0.29 -1.00 -10.54
N GLY A 426 -0.26 -0.32 -9.54
CA GLY A 426 0.35 0.81 -8.85
C GLY A 426 0.59 2.00 -9.76
N CYS A 427 1.68 2.74 -9.54
CA CYS A 427 1.99 3.98 -10.27
C CYS A 427 2.19 3.82 -11.79
N VAL A 428 2.36 2.58 -12.26
CA VAL A 428 2.58 2.25 -13.68
C VAL A 428 1.39 1.53 -14.31
N SER A 429 0.21 1.59 -13.66
CA SER A 429 -1.01 0.96 -14.16
C SER A 429 -1.40 1.43 -15.57
N TRP A 430 -1.02 2.65 -15.95
CA TRP A 430 -1.25 3.19 -17.29
C TRP A 430 -0.56 2.39 -18.40
N GLU A 431 0.50 1.65 -18.08
CA GLU A 431 1.22 0.77 -19.01
C GLU A 431 0.72 -0.69 -18.98
N ALA A 432 -0.35 -0.98 -18.23
CA ALA A 432 -0.81 -2.35 -18.04
C ALA A 432 -1.18 -3.02 -19.36
N LYS A 433 -0.61 -4.19 -19.58
CA LYS A 433 -0.96 -5.12 -20.65
C LYS A 433 -1.83 -6.23 -20.10
N GLY A 434 -2.52 -6.92 -20.99
CA GLY A 434 -3.51 -7.93 -20.63
C GLY A 434 -4.56 -8.05 -21.72
N ILE A 435 -5.57 -8.89 -21.53
CA ILE A 435 -6.67 -9.03 -22.50
C ILE A 435 -7.88 -8.29 -21.96
N PHE A 436 -8.17 -7.12 -22.54
CA PHE A 436 -9.23 -6.21 -22.11
C PHE A 436 -10.40 -6.25 -23.09
N LEU A 437 -11.57 -6.69 -22.64
CA LEU A 437 -12.83 -6.65 -23.38
C LEU A 437 -13.63 -5.42 -22.98
N TYR A 438 -13.65 -4.41 -23.84
CA TYR A 438 -14.43 -3.19 -23.71
C TYR A 438 -15.81 -3.34 -24.37
N ILE A 439 -16.85 -2.87 -23.68
CA ILE A 439 -18.22 -2.80 -24.18
C ILE A 439 -18.70 -1.34 -24.12
N PHE A 440 -19.27 -0.86 -25.23
CA PHE A 440 -19.78 0.49 -25.41
C PHE A 440 -21.28 0.46 -25.72
N PRO A 441 -22.16 0.47 -24.71
CA PRO A 441 -23.60 0.37 -24.92
C PRO A 441 -24.18 1.49 -25.79
N LYS A 442 -23.67 2.72 -25.64
CA LYS A 442 -24.15 3.90 -26.38
C LYS A 442 -23.92 3.79 -27.87
N THR A 443 -22.74 3.32 -28.28
CA THR A 443 -22.35 3.16 -29.69
C THR A 443 -22.63 1.76 -30.22
N LYS A 444 -23.15 0.85 -29.38
CA LYS A 444 -23.42 -0.55 -29.72
C LYS A 444 -22.19 -1.26 -30.31
N SER A 445 -21.03 -1.08 -29.67
CA SER A 445 -19.76 -1.64 -30.14
C SER A 445 -18.97 -2.31 -29.02
N CYS A 446 -18.02 -3.17 -29.39
CA CYS A 446 -17.05 -3.78 -28.49
C CYS A 446 -15.64 -3.72 -29.08
N ILE A 447 -14.64 -3.74 -28.20
CA ILE A 447 -13.22 -3.78 -28.55
C ILE A 447 -12.53 -4.80 -27.64
N LEU A 448 -11.70 -5.67 -28.21
CA LEU A 448 -10.73 -6.48 -27.48
C LEU A 448 -9.34 -5.90 -27.71
N ALA A 449 -8.59 -5.58 -26.66
CA ALA A 449 -7.25 -5.02 -26.75
C ALA A 449 -6.24 -5.79 -25.87
N ASN A 450 -4.95 -5.68 -26.20
CA ASN A 450 -3.85 -6.29 -25.46
C ASN A 450 -3.22 -5.35 -24.40
N ASP A 451 -3.81 -4.17 -24.20
CA ASP A 451 -3.32 -3.13 -23.31
C ASP A 451 -4.45 -2.20 -22.81
N LEU A 452 -4.28 -1.63 -21.63
CA LEU A 452 -5.21 -0.69 -21.01
C LEU A 452 -5.33 0.60 -21.84
N ALA A 453 -4.21 1.09 -22.38
CA ALA A 453 -4.17 2.27 -23.24
C ALA A 453 -4.89 2.08 -24.59
N ARG A 454 -5.31 0.83 -24.91
CA ARG A 454 -6.05 0.47 -26.12
C ARG A 454 -5.27 0.82 -27.40
N THR A 455 -3.95 0.68 -27.38
CA THR A 455 -3.07 0.89 -28.55
C THR A 455 -2.88 -0.38 -29.38
N GLN A 456 -3.17 -1.55 -28.80
CA GLN A 456 -3.02 -2.87 -29.44
C GLN A 456 -4.39 -3.56 -29.54
N VAL A 457 -5.20 -3.16 -30.51
CA VAL A 457 -6.51 -3.77 -30.76
C VAL A 457 -6.37 -5.15 -31.40
N ILE A 458 -7.01 -6.16 -30.82
CA ILE A 458 -7.09 -7.55 -31.31
C ILE A 458 -8.36 -7.74 -32.13
N TYR A 459 -9.49 -7.19 -31.66
CA TYR A 459 -10.80 -7.31 -32.31
C TYR A 459 -11.64 -6.06 -32.08
N GLN A 460 -12.46 -5.69 -33.06
CA GLN A 460 -13.47 -4.65 -32.95
C GLN A 460 -14.74 -5.11 -33.67
N GLY A 461 -15.89 -4.95 -33.03
CA GLY A 461 -17.17 -5.43 -33.55
C GLY A 461 -18.37 -4.60 -33.10
N GLN A 462 -19.50 -4.82 -33.75
CA GLN A 462 -20.80 -4.28 -33.35
C GLN A 462 -21.51 -5.25 -32.40
N VAL A 463 -22.34 -4.72 -31.50
CA VAL A 463 -23.07 -5.48 -30.48
C VAL A 463 -24.54 -5.14 -30.57
N SER A 464 -25.38 -6.10 -30.95
CA SER A 464 -26.79 -5.84 -31.21
C SER A 464 -27.63 -5.80 -29.92
N ASN A 465 -27.32 -6.69 -28.97
CA ASN A 465 -28.06 -6.88 -27.72
C ASN A 465 -27.36 -6.26 -26.50
N VAL A 466 -27.12 -4.94 -26.53
CA VAL A 466 -26.59 -4.19 -25.37
C VAL A 466 -27.40 -2.92 -25.13
N THR A 467 -27.61 -2.56 -23.86
CA THR A 467 -28.35 -1.36 -23.46
C THR A 467 -27.57 -0.54 -22.43
N MET A 468 -27.97 0.70 -22.19
CA MET A 468 -27.43 1.47 -21.06
C MET A 468 -27.83 0.87 -19.69
N GLY A 469 -28.85 0.02 -19.64
CA GLY A 469 -29.28 -0.70 -18.43
C GLY A 469 -28.33 -1.84 -18.06
N TRP A 470 -28.82 -2.81 -17.30
CA TRP A 470 -28.05 -3.99 -16.90
C TRP A 470 -27.77 -4.91 -18.08
N ASN A 471 -26.52 -5.32 -18.21
CA ASN A 471 -26.05 -6.34 -19.15
C ASN A 471 -25.10 -7.29 -18.42
N THR A 472 -24.96 -8.51 -18.91
CA THR A 472 -23.97 -9.49 -18.43
C THR A 472 -22.90 -9.66 -19.50
N VAL A 473 -21.63 -9.56 -19.12
CA VAL A 473 -20.48 -9.81 -20.00
C VAL A 473 -19.66 -10.99 -19.49
N ASP A 474 -19.23 -11.83 -20.42
CA ASP A 474 -18.35 -12.97 -20.17
C ASP A 474 -17.08 -12.83 -21.01
N LEU A 475 -15.94 -13.12 -20.37
CA LEU A 475 -14.65 -13.26 -21.03
C LEU A 475 -14.03 -14.60 -20.61
N LEU A 476 -13.95 -15.54 -21.55
CA LEU A 476 -13.17 -16.76 -21.40
C LEU A 476 -11.77 -16.53 -21.98
N LEU A 477 -10.74 -16.72 -21.15
CA LEU A 477 -9.34 -16.70 -21.54
C LEU A 477 -8.76 -18.11 -21.52
N LYS A 478 -8.17 -18.50 -22.64
CA LYS A 478 -7.38 -19.73 -22.81
C LYS A 478 -6.00 -19.35 -23.33
N LYS A 479 -5.04 -20.28 -23.26
CA LYS A 479 -3.63 -20.03 -23.59
C LYS A 479 -3.42 -19.10 -24.80
N ASP A 480 -4.05 -19.40 -25.91
CA ASP A 480 -3.84 -18.78 -27.23
C ASP A 480 -5.11 -18.14 -27.84
N TYR A 481 -6.26 -18.19 -27.16
CA TYR A 481 -7.49 -17.58 -27.65
C TYR A 481 -8.37 -17.00 -26.54
N ALA A 482 -9.27 -16.10 -26.92
CA ALA A 482 -10.30 -15.53 -26.06
C ALA A 482 -11.68 -15.61 -26.71
N VAL A 483 -12.70 -15.81 -25.88
CA VAL A 483 -14.11 -15.78 -26.28
C VAL A 483 -14.84 -14.73 -25.47
N GLY A 484 -15.51 -13.81 -26.15
CA GLY A 484 -16.33 -12.77 -25.56
C GLY A 484 -17.81 -13.03 -25.80
N VAL A 485 -18.64 -12.87 -24.78
CA VAL A 485 -20.10 -12.96 -24.87
C VAL A 485 -20.71 -11.79 -24.11
N VAL A 486 -21.82 -11.26 -24.60
CA VAL A 486 -22.63 -10.29 -23.86
C VAL A 486 -24.09 -10.65 -23.98
N ASN A 487 -24.81 -10.66 -22.85
CA ASN A 487 -26.23 -11.04 -22.78
C ASN A 487 -26.56 -12.37 -23.50
N GLY A 488 -25.64 -13.34 -23.43
CA GLY A 488 -25.76 -14.65 -24.09
C GLY A 488 -25.49 -14.66 -25.61
N GLU A 489 -25.11 -13.53 -26.23
CA GLU A 489 -24.74 -13.41 -27.64
C GLU A 489 -23.21 -13.43 -27.81
N PHE A 490 -22.71 -14.28 -28.70
CA PHE A 490 -21.28 -14.36 -29.00
C PHE A 490 -20.80 -13.08 -29.71
N LEU A 491 -19.75 -12.47 -29.16
CA LEU A 491 -19.06 -11.33 -29.77
C LEU A 491 -17.95 -11.79 -30.71
N PHE A 492 -17.08 -12.66 -30.21
CA PHE A 492 -15.92 -13.15 -30.95
C PHE A 492 -15.39 -14.46 -30.36
N ASN A 493 -14.60 -15.15 -31.17
CA ASN A 493 -13.67 -16.20 -30.76
C ASN A 493 -12.39 -15.99 -31.59
N VAL A 494 -11.36 -15.40 -30.96
CA VAL A 494 -10.16 -14.94 -31.67
C VAL A 494 -8.90 -15.35 -30.93
N SER A 495 -7.81 -15.51 -31.69
CA SER A 495 -6.49 -15.71 -31.11
C SER A 495 -6.02 -14.46 -30.35
N VAL A 496 -5.32 -14.68 -29.24
CA VAL A 496 -4.74 -13.60 -28.42
C VAL A 496 -3.21 -13.73 -28.36
N PRO A 497 -2.49 -12.61 -28.16
CA PRO A 497 -1.04 -12.64 -27.98
C PRO A 497 -0.60 -13.55 -26.82
N SER A 498 0.62 -14.10 -26.93
CA SER A 498 1.22 -14.94 -25.88
C SER A 498 1.71 -14.13 -24.67
N GLN A 499 1.78 -12.81 -24.78
CA GLN A 499 2.24 -11.89 -23.72
C GLN A 499 1.24 -10.74 -23.51
N PRO A 500 0.91 -10.42 -22.25
CA PRO A 500 1.35 -11.12 -21.04
C PRO A 500 0.72 -12.51 -20.92
N ALA A 501 1.49 -13.49 -20.44
CA ALA A 501 1.04 -14.88 -20.37
C ALA A 501 0.15 -15.15 -19.16
N ASN A 502 0.29 -14.35 -18.11
CA ASN A 502 -0.43 -14.42 -16.84
C ASN A 502 -0.62 -13.01 -16.27
N GLY A 503 -1.50 -12.87 -15.29
CA GLY A 503 -1.71 -11.63 -14.56
C GLY A 503 -3.04 -11.63 -13.81
N PHE A 504 -3.37 -10.51 -13.20
CA PHE A 504 -4.62 -10.35 -12.46
C PHE A 504 -5.85 -10.40 -13.37
N VAL A 505 -7.00 -10.59 -12.76
CA VAL A 505 -8.31 -10.25 -13.34
C VAL A 505 -8.62 -8.81 -12.93
N GLY A 506 -9.39 -8.09 -13.73
CA GLY A 506 -9.87 -6.77 -13.35
C GLY A 506 -11.10 -6.33 -14.12
N LEU A 507 -11.69 -5.25 -13.62
CA LEU A 507 -12.79 -4.54 -14.26
C LEU A 507 -12.56 -3.04 -14.14
N GLY A 508 -13.24 -2.27 -14.97
CA GLY A 508 -13.08 -0.82 -14.96
C GLY A 508 -13.87 -0.10 -16.02
N THR A 509 -13.54 1.17 -16.21
CA THR A 509 -14.27 2.10 -17.07
C THR A 509 -13.34 2.70 -18.13
N ASP A 510 -13.87 2.95 -19.34
CA ASP A 510 -13.11 3.47 -20.47
C ASP A 510 -12.77 4.97 -20.35
N SER A 511 -13.60 5.70 -19.62
CA SER A 511 -13.36 7.06 -19.15
C SER A 511 -13.66 7.15 -17.67
N PHE A 512 -13.20 8.20 -17.00
CA PHE A 512 -13.83 8.62 -15.75
C PHE A 512 -15.34 8.88 -15.98
N GLY A 513 -16.16 8.52 -15.01
CA GLY A 513 -17.61 8.44 -15.13
C GLY A 513 -18.18 7.19 -14.45
N LEU A 514 -19.44 7.29 -14.06
CA LEU A 514 -20.13 6.28 -13.27
C LEU A 514 -20.32 4.99 -14.07
N ALA A 515 -20.13 3.85 -13.40
CA ALA A 515 -20.52 2.53 -13.85
C ALA A 515 -20.80 1.64 -12.65
N ASN A 516 -21.91 0.90 -12.70
CA ASN A 516 -22.26 -0.09 -11.69
C ASN A 516 -21.84 -1.48 -12.17
N PHE A 517 -21.33 -2.29 -11.26
CA PHE A 517 -20.93 -3.69 -11.46
C PHE A 517 -21.61 -4.56 -10.40
N ASP A 518 -22.06 -5.75 -10.79
CA ASP A 518 -22.72 -6.69 -9.88
C ASP A 518 -22.42 -8.15 -10.30
N ASN A 519 -22.70 -9.12 -9.42
CA ASN A 519 -22.60 -10.56 -9.67
C ASN A 519 -21.25 -10.98 -10.30
N PHE A 520 -20.15 -10.43 -9.77
CA PHE A 520 -18.81 -10.72 -10.26
C PHE A 520 -18.42 -12.18 -9.96
N ALA A 521 -17.87 -12.88 -10.95
CA ALA A 521 -17.41 -14.24 -10.80
C ALA A 521 -16.13 -14.51 -11.59
N ILE A 522 -15.24 -15.32 -11.00
CA ILE A 522 -14.06 -15.89 -11.65
C ILE A 522 -14.14 -17.40 -11.49
N ASN A 523 -14.21 -18.12 -12.62
CA ASN A 523 -14.34 -19.56 -12.67
C ASN A 523 -13.13 -20.21 -13.35
N PRO A 524 -12.85 -21.50 -13.08
CA PRO A 524 -11.92 -22.28 -13.89
C PRO A 524 -12.31 -22.21 -15.38
N SER A 525 -11.32 -22.11 -16.26
CA SER A 525 -11.57 -21.99 -17.70
C SER A 525 -12.39 -23.15 -18.29
N SER A 526 -12.24 -24.36 -17.75
CA SER A 526 -13.02 -25.55 -18.14
C SER A 526 -14.52 -25.44 -17.85
N GLN A 527 -14.89 -24.74 -16.78
CA GLN A 527 -16.29 -24.46 -16.46
C GLN A 527 -16.88 -23.46 -17.47
N GLY A 528 -16.12 -22.41 -17.82
CA GLY A 528 -16.51 -21.45 -18.86
C GLY A 528 -16.69 -22.10 -20.23
N GLU A 529 -15.79 -23.00 -20.64
CA GLU A 529 -15.93 -23.77 -21.88
C GLU A 529 -17.23 -24.59 -21.90
N THR A 530 -17.59 -25.22 -20.78
CA THR A 530 -18.82 -26.01 -20.66
C THR A 530 -20.06 -25.12 -20.80
N MET A 531 -20.07 -23.95 -20.14
CA MET A 531 -21.16 -22.98 -20.24
C MET A 531 -21.31 -22.45 -21.66
N LEU A 532 -20.23 -22.04 -22.31
CA LEU A 532 -20.25 -21.52 -23.68
C LEU A 532 -20.65 -22.57 -24.72
N ASN A 533 -20.24 -23.83 -24.54
CA ASN A 533 -20.68 -24.94 -25.38
C ASN A 533 -22.18 -25.23 -25.23
N SER A 534 -22.77 -24.99 -24.06
CA SER A 534 -24.22 -25.11 -23.87
C SER A 534 -24.98 -24.00 -24.61
N LEU A 535 -24.47 -22.76 -24.57
CA LEU A 535 -25.04 -21.60 -25.28
C LEU A 535 -25.01 -21.78 -26.80
N SER A 536 -23.91 -22.29 -27.35
CA SER A 536 -23.79 -22.55 -28.79
C SER A 536 -24.79 -23.62 -29.27
N ARG A 537 -25.05 -24.65 -28.46
CA ARG A 537 -26.09 -25.67 -28.74
C ARG A 537 -27.49 -25.09 -28.70
N VAL A 538 -27.80 -24.22 -27.74
CA VAL A 538 -29.12 -23.56 -27.67
C VAL A 538 -29.34 -22.65 -28.88
N ASN A 539 -28.33 -21.85 -29.27
CA ASN A 539 -28.42 -20.97 -30.42
C ASN A 539 -28.56 -21.73 -31.76
N THR A 540 -27.89 -22.88 -31.90
CA THR A 540 -28.04 -23.74 -33.09
C THR A 540 -29.40 -24.45 -33.15
N LEU A 541 -30.00 -24.79 -32.00
CA LEU A 541 -31.37 -25.32 -31.95
C LEU A 541 -32.43 -24.26 -32.23
N SER A 542 -32.25 -23.02 -31.74
CA SER A 542 -33.18 -21.92 -32.00
C SER A 542 -33.18 -21.48 -33.47
N SER A 543 -32.01 -21.47 -34.13
CA SER A 543 -31.91 -21.17 -35.56
C SER A 543 -32.54 -22.26 -36.45
N ARG A 544 -32.40 -23.54 -36.07
CA ARG A 544 -33.09 -24.65 -36.75
C ARG A 544 -34.61 -24.58 -36.62
N ASN A 545 -35.13 -24.14 -35.46
CA ASN A 545 -36.56 -23.98 -35.27
C ASN A 545 -37.15 -22.78 -36.02
N LYS A 546 -36.41 -21.66 -36.14
CA LYS A 546 -36.82 -20.51 -36.98
C LYS A 546 -36.87 -20.86 -38.48
N ASN A 547 -35.99 -21.75 -38.95
CA ASN A 547 -36.01 -22.24 -40.34
C ASN A 547 -37.11 -23.28 -40.62
N ARG A 548 -37.76 -23.86 -39.59
CA ARG A 548 -38.92 -24.75 -39.77
C ARG A 548 -40.26 -24.01 -39.81
N SER A 549 -40.33 -22.77 -39.32
CA SER A 549 -41.57 -21.97 -39.37
C SER A 549 -41.80 -21.25 -40.71
N SER A 550 -40.89 -21.37 -41.70
CA SER A 550 -41.03 -20.79 -43.03
C SER A 550 -41.60 -21.72 -44.09
N ASP A 551 -41.87 -23.00 -43.78
CA ASP A 551 -42.55 -23.91 -44.71
C ASP A 551 -44.06 -23.67 -44.65
N THR A 552 -44.49 -22.85 -45.60
CA THR A 552 -45.89 -22.50 -45.86
C THR A 552 -46.65 -23.76 -46.29
N LEU A 553 -47.63 -24.18 -45.48
CA LEU A 553 -48.63 -25.18 -45.84
C LEU A 553 -49.47 -24.67 -47.02
N TYR A 554 -49.13 -25.06 -48.24
CA TYR A 554 -50.01 -24.95 -49.39
C TYR A 554 -51.18 -25.93 -49.26
N PHE A 555 -52.35 -25.44 -48.87
CA PHE A 555 -53.62 -26.16 -49.06
C PHE A 555 -54.07 -26.02 -50.52
N LYS A 556 -54.17 -27.15 -51.24
CA LYS A 556 -54.94 -27.27 -52.49
C LYS A 556 -56.42 -27.49 -52.15
N PRO A 557 -57.37 -26.70 -52.68
CA PRO A 557 -58.78 -27.04 -52.58
C PRO A 557 -59.19 -28.00 -53.70
N GLY A 558 -59.96 -29.03 -53.36
CA GLY A 558 -60.58 -29.93 -54.31
C GLY A 558 -62.03 -30.17 -53.93
N LEU A 559 -62.95 -29.48 -54.61
CA LEU A 559 -64.06 -30.04 -55.40
C LEU A 559 -64.72 -28.91 -56.21
#